data_AF-A0AAN0JH47-F1
#
_entry.id   AF-A0AAN0JH47-F1
#
_cell.length_a   1.000
_cell.length_b   1.000
_cell.length_c   1.000
_cell.angle_alpha   90.00
_cell.angle_beta   90.00
_cell.angle_gamma   90.00
#
_symmetry.space_group_name_H-M   'P 1'
#
loop_
_entity.id
_entity.type
_entity.pdbx_description
1 polymer ?
#
loop_
_entity_poly.entity_id
_entity_poly.type
_entity_poly.pdbx_seq_one_letter_code
_entity_poly.pdbx_strand_id
1 'polypeptide(L)'
;MNKSRVSCLVVDSGPFIKGVALQDWSKTVYTIRDVISEIKDSETRQRLQILPYELILREPSQEYIKHEDTLFYSWFLHWKEATEE
;
A
#
# COMPACT_ATOMS: atom_id res chain seq x y z
N MET A 1 -6.07 -14.94 -20.07
CA MET A 1 -5.95 -15.31 -18.65
C MET A 1 -7.02 -14.54 -17.89
N ASN A 2 -8.10 -15.20 -17.45
CA ASN A 2 -9.13 -14.52 -16.65
C ASN A 2 -8.50 -14.18 -15.29
N LYS A 3 -8.24 -12.88 -15.05
CA LYS A 3 -7.73 -12.40 -13.77
C LYS A 3 -8.83 -12.60 -12.73
N SER A 4 -8.66 -13.54 -11.81
CA SER A 4 -9.53 -13.64 -10.65
C SER A 4 -9.37 -12.36 -9.83
N ARG A 5 -10.45 -11.60 -9.69
CA ARG A 5 -10.47 -10.42 -8.81
C ARG A 5 -10.31 -10.86 -7.36
N VAL A 6 -9.52 -10.12 -6.60
CA VAL A 6 -9.41 -10.30 -5.15
C VAL A 6 -10.54 -9.52 -4.46
N SER A 7 -10.94 -9.96 -3.27
CA SER A 7 -11.99 -9.29 -2.49
C SER A 7 -11.54 -7.92 -1.97
N CYS A 8 -10.30 -7.85 -1.52
CA CYS A 8 -9.68 -6.67 -0.92
C CYS A 8 -8.27 -6.51 -1.47
N LEU A 9 -7.86 -5.26 -1.75
CA LEU A 9 -6.51 -4.95 -2.22
C LEU A 9 -5.91 -3.85 -1.34
N VAL A 10 -4.75 -4.09 -0.74
CA VAL A 10 -3.98 -3.06 -0.02
C VAL A 10 -2.99 -2.43 -0.98
N VAL A 11 -2.92 -1.09 -1.02
CA VAL A 11 -2.19 -0.35 -2.05
C VAL A 11 -1.35 0.77 -1.44
N ASP A 12 -0.11 0.87 -1.89
CA ASP A 12 0.85 1.94 -1.59
C ASP A 12 0.77 3.08 -2.63
N SER A 13 1.58 4.12 -2.49
CA SER A 13 1.66 5.30 -3.37
C SER A 13 1.88 4.95 -4.84
N GLY A 14 2.71 3.94 -5.13
CA GLY A 14 3.16 3.60 -6.49
C GLY A 14 2.02 3.41 -7.51
N PRO A 15 1.03 2.52 -7.27
CA PRO A 15 -0.10 2.35 -8.17
C PRO A 15 -0.96 3.60 -8.37
N PHE A 16 -1.09 4.47 -7.36
CA PHE A 16 -1.80 5.75 -7.50
C PHE A 16 -1.03 6.70 -8.42
N ILE A 17 0.27 6.87 -8.18
CA ILE A 17 1.16 7.72 -8.99
C ILE A 17 1.14 7.26 -10.44
N LYS A 18 1.24 5.94 -10.68
CA LYS A 18 1.23 5.33 -12.02
C LYS A 18 -0.14 5.29 -12.68
N GLY A 19 -1.23 5.67 -12.00
CA GLY A 19 -2.57 5.64 -12.56
C GLY A 19 -3.06 4.24 -12.92
N VAL A 20 -2.69 3.23 -12.12
CA VAL A 20 -3.09 1.84 -12.38
C VAL A 20 -4.61 1.69 -12.26
N ALA A 21 -5.23 0.95 -13.17
CA ALA A 21 -6.65 0.59 -13.13
C ALA A 21 -6.95 -0.44 -12.00
N LEU A 22 -6.94 0.00 -10.75
CA LEU A 22 -7.13 -0.85 -9.57
C LEU A 22 -8.49 -1.57 -9.55
N GLN A 23 -9.51 -0.99 -10.21
CA GLN A 23 -10.83 -1.61 -10.39
C GLN A 23 -10.81 -2.94 -11.15
N ASP A 24 -9.76 -3.20 -11.93
CA ASP A 24 -9.59 -4.47 -12.64
C ASP A 24 -9.15 -5.60 -11.70
N TRP A 25 -8.63 -5.24 -10.52
CA TRP A 25 -8.09 -6.17 -9.52
C TRP A 25 -9.04 -6.35 -8.33
N SER A 26 -9.66 -5.27 -7.84
CA SER A 26 -10.58 -5.27 -6.70
C SER A 26 -11.59 -4.14 -6.79
N LYS A 27 -12.77 -4.32 -6.18
CA LYS A 27 -13.75 -3.24 -5.96
C LYS A 27 -13.52 -2.46 -4.66
N THR A 28 -12.83 -3.07 -3.70
CA THR A 28 -12.50 -2.46 -2.41
C THR A 28 -10.97 -2.39 -2.26
N VAL A 29 -10.49 -1.17 -2.12
CA VAL A 29 -9.06 -0.83 -2.02
C VAL A 29 -8.81 -0.21 -0.65
N TYR A 30 -7.75 -0.63 0.02
CA TYR A 30 -7.31 -0.11 1.31
C TYR A 30 -5.97 0.59 1.17
N THR A 31 -5.79 1.67 1.93
CA THR A 31 -4.50 2.33 2.14
C THR A 31 -4.52 3.08 3.47
N ILE A 32 -3.38 3.60 3.89
CA ILE A 32 -3.28 4.46 5.09
C ILE A 32 -3.40 5.93 4.70
N ARG A 33 -3.75 6.79 5.66
CA ARG A 33 -3.89 8.23 5.40
C ARG A 33 -2.57 8.85 4.95
N ASP A 34 -1.46 8.38 5.50
CA ASP A 34 -0.14 8.95 5.26
C ASP A 34 0.26 8.83 3.79
N VAL A 35 0.01 7.69 3.14
CA VAL A 35 0.23 7.45 1.71
C VAL A 35 -0.48 8.50 0.86
N ILE A 36 -1.76 8.78 1.14
CA ILE A 36 -2.51 9.79 0.38
C ILE A 36 -2.00 11.20 0.67
N SER A 37 -1.63 11.48 1.92
CA SER A 37 -1.14 12.80 2.34
C SER A 37 0.22 13.16 1.74
N GLU A 38 1.05 12.15 1.47
CA GLU A 38 2.40 12.29 0.91
C GLU A 38 2.34 12.62 -0.59
N ILE A 39 1.30 12.17 -1.30
CA ILE A 39 1.12 12.47 -2.73
C ILE A 39 0.91 13.98 -2.92
N LYS A 40 1.93 14.66 -3.46
CA LYS A 40 1.89 16.11 -3.75
C LYS A 40 1.52 16.44 -5.20
N ASP A 41 1.71 15.50 -6.11
CA ASP A 41 1.40 15.65 -7.53
C ASP A 41 -0.07 16.04 -7.74
N SER A 42 -0.32 17.07 -8.57
CA SER A 42 -1.66 17.63 -8.76
C SER A 42 -2.57 16.71 -9.57
N GLU A 43 -2.05 16.06 -10.61
CA GLU A 43 -2.81 15.15 -11.46
C GLU A 43 -3.28 13.93 -10.66
N THR A 44 -2.39 13.33 -9.87
CA THR A 44 -2.72 12.20 -9.00
C THR A 44 -3.75 12.58 -7.94
N ARG A 45 -3.64 13.77 -7.33
CA ARG A 45 -4.65 14.29 -6.39
C ARG A 45 -6.01 14.53 -7.03
N GLN A 46 -6.07 14.95 -8.29
CA GLN A 46 -7.34 15.09 -9.01
C GLN A 46 -7.97 13.72 -9.28
N ARG A 47 -7.18 12.73 -9.73
CA ARG A 47 -7.66 11.36 -9.95
C ARG A 47 -8.22 10.72 -8.68
N LEU A 48 -7.55 10.92 -7.55
CA LEU A 48 -7.99 10.41 -6.24
C LEU A 48 -9.35 10.97 -5.76
N GLN A 49 -9.81 12.10 -6.30
CA GLN A 49 -11.13 12.65 -5.96
C GLN A 49 -12.29 11.93 -6.66
N ILE A 50 -12.00 11.18 -7.73
CA ILE A 50 -13.02 10.57 -8.61
C ILE A 50 -12.67 9.11 -8.96
N LEU A 51 -12.74 8.24 -7.96
CA LEU A 51 -12.36 6.83 -8.12
C LEU A 51 -13.56 5.95 -8.55
N PRO A 52 -13.37 5.04 -9.52
CA PRO A 52 -14.39 4.08 -9.95
C PRO A 52 -14.47 2.83 -9.06
N TYR A 53 -13.93 2.90 -7.85
CA TYR A 53 -13.86 1.85 -6.83
C TYR A 53 -13.89 2.47 -5.44
N GLU A 54 -14.17 1.66 -4.43
CA GLU A 54 -14.17 2.10 -3.04
C GLU A 54 -12.74 2.17 -2.50
N LEU A 55 -12.34 3.34 -2.01
CA LEU A 55 -11.08 3.55 -1.32
C LEU A 55 -11.34 3.75 0.18
N ILE A 56 -10.85 2.82 1.01
CA ILE A 56 -11.01 2.84 2.46
C ILE A 56 -9.66 3.19 3.10
N LEU A 57 -9.63 4.29 3.85
CA LEU A 57 -8.49 4.65 4.68
C LEU A 57 -8.57 3.89 6.01
N ARG A 58 -7.59 3.02 6.26
CA ARG A 58 -7.55 2.20 7.47
C ARG A 58 -6.14 2.14 8.02
N GLU A 59 -5.97 2.64 9.25
CA GLU A 59 -4.71 2.53 9.97
C GLU A 59 -4.55 1.11 10.57
N PRO A 60 -3.35 0.52 10.48
CA PRO A 60 -3.03 -0.71 11.20
C PRO A 60 -3.05 -0.47 12.72
N SER A 61 -3.26 -1.54 13.49
CA SER A 61 -3.15 -1.42 14.95
C SER A 61 -1.68 -1.27 15.37
N GLN A 62 -1.46 -0.65 16.53
CA GLN A 62 -0.12 -0.48 17.11
C GLN A 62 0.61 -1.80 17.35
N GLU A 63 -0.13 -2.89 17.56
CA GLU A 63 0.45 -4.24 17.69
C GLU A 63 1.08 -4.69 16.38
N TYR A 64 0.39 -4.52 15.25
CA TYR A 64 0.91 -4.89 13.93
C TYR A 64 2.11 -4.03 13.53
N ILE A 65 2.10 -2.74 13.84
CA ILE A 65 3.23 -1.84 13.59
C ILE A 65 4.47 -2.29 14.37
N LYS A 66 4.33 -2.52 15.68
CA LYS A 66 5.45 -3.00 16.53
C LYS A 66 5.96 -4.36 16.08
N HIS A 67 5.06 -5.23 15.62
CA HIS A 67 5.43 -6.54 15.11
C HIS A 67 6.24 -6.40 13.81
N GLU A 68 5.82 -5.52 12.90
CA GLU A 68 6.58 -5.19 11.67
C GLU A 68 7.95 -4.62 11.99
N ASP A 69 8.06 -3.65 12.91
CA ASP A 69 9.35 -3.11 13.35
C ASP A 69 10.27 -4.22 13.88
N THR A 70 9.74 -5.08 14.74
CA THR A 70 10.50 -6.19 15.34
C THR A 70 10.99 -7.18 14.27
N LEU A 71 10.11 -7.56 13.33
CA LEU A 71 10.46 -8.45 12.23
C LEU A 71 11.48 -7.80 11.29
N PHE A 72 11.32 -6.52 10.97
CA PHE A 72 12.25 -5.78 10.13
C PHE A 72 13.63 -5.69 10.78
N TYR A 73 13.72 -5.34 12.06
CA TYR A 73 14.99 -5.31 12.78
C TYR A 73 15.63 -6.69 12.87
N SER A 74 14.86 -7.73 13.19
CA SER A 74 15.38 -9.10 13.22
C SER A 74 15.88 -9.56 11.86
N TRP A 75 15.14 -9.28 10.79
CA TRP A 75 15.51 -9.60 9.43
C TRP A 75 16.74 -8.81 8.96
N PHE A 76 16.79 -7.51 9.27
CA PHE A 76 17.91 -6.64 8.91
C PHE A 76 19.20 -7.03 9.63
N LEU A 77 19.14 -7.37 10.93
CA LEU A 77 20.30 -7.85 11.68
C LEU A 77 20.82 -9.17 11.11
N HIS A 78 19.92 -10.12 10.84
CA HIS A 78 20.31 -11.39 10.22
C HIS A 78 20.92 -11.18 8.82
N TRP A 79 20.35 -10.28 8.01
CA TRP A 79 20.90 -9.92 6.70
C TRP A 79 22.29 -9.29 6.82
N LYS A 80 22.48 -8.38 7.77
CA LYS A 80 23.77 -7.72 8.00
C LYS A 80 24.84 -8.75 8.38
N GLU A 81 24.55 -9.64 9.33
CA GLU A 81 25.45 -10.73 9.73
C GLU A 81 25.80 -11.65 8.55
N ALA A 82 24.84 -11.93 7.66
CA ALA A 82 25.04 -12.76 6.47
C ALA A 82 25.82 -12.08 5.33
N THR A 83 26.17 -10.79 5.46
CA THR A 83 26.88 -10.01 4.43
C THR A 83 28.24 -9.48 4.88
N GLU A 84 28.63 -9.75 6.13
CA GLU A 84 29.94 -9.38 6.69
C GLU A 84 31.03 -10.49 6.56
N GLU A 85 30.87 -11.44 5.63
CA GLU A 85 31.91 -12.40 5.21
C GLU A 85 32.55 -12.07 3.84
#